data_AF-A0A820IL81-F1
#
_entry.id   AF-A0A820IL81-F1
#
_cell.length_a   1.000
_cell.length_b   1.000
_cell.length_c   1.000
_cell.angle_alpha   90.00
_cell.angle_beta   90.00
_cell.angle_gamma   90.00
#
_symmetry.space_group_name_H-M   'P 1'
#
loop_
_entity.id
_entity.type
_entity.pdbx_description
1 polymer ?
#
loop_
_entity_poly.entity_id
_entity_poly.type
_entity_poly.pdbx_seq_one_letter_code
_entity_poly.pdbx_strand_id
1 'polypeptide(L)'
;HQSLHIKFTYHHIQYTVFLFLFSYVLLFSFEPIYDDKSSIHPAEIYVILSVTCMLIEEIRIFFSQDSLSLMGKCYNYFGYFFKQLCLISFILFYIGLILRFKANGYSETFQAARVFLGYDLWLWWMRSLTFITVSPFLGPHLVSIGKMLKNLAFFAIFIAVMMTAYGGGSR
;
A
#
# COMPACT_ATOMS: atom_id res chain seq x y z
N HIS A 1 -30.84 12.48 -2.28
CA HIS A 1 -30.27 11.38 -1.47
C HIS A 1 -29.52 10.43 -2.40
N GLN A 2 -28.20 10.54 -2.55
CA GLN A 2 -27.43 9.51 -3.26
C GLN A 2 -27.35 8.25 -2.39
N SER A 3 -27.61 7.07 -2.96
CA SER A 3 -27.51 5.81 -2.24
C SER A 3 -26.05 5.53 -1.84
N LEU A 4 -25.84 4.94 -0.66
CA LEU A 4 -24.52 4.60 -0.12
C LEU A 4 -23.70 3.73 -1.10
N HIS A 5 -24.38 2.85 -1.83
CA HIS A 5 -23.77 1.97 -2.82
C HIS A 5 -23.10 2.74 -3.97
N ILE A 6 -23.72 3.81 -4.48
CA ILE A 6 -23.13 4.61 -5.57
C ILE A 6 -21.84 5.30 -5.10
N LYS A 7 -21.84 5.83 -3.87
CA LYS A 7 -20.65 6.45 -3.27
C LYS A 7 -19.51 5.44 -3.10
N PHE A 8 -19.83 4.24 -2.62
CA PHE A 8 -18.84 3.17 -2.46
C PHE A 8 -18.25 2.74 -3.82
N THR A 9 -19.10 2.48 -4.82
CA THR A 9 -18.65 2.07 -6.15
C THR A 9 -17.79 3.14 -6.81
N TYR A 10 -18.16 4.41 -6.69
CA TYR A 10 -17.36 5.52 -7.21
C TYR A 10 -15.98 5.60 -6.55
N HIS A 11 -15.93 5.52 -5.22
CA HIS A 11 -14.66 5.52 -4.48
C HIS A 11 -13.78 4.34 -4.89
N HIS A 12 -14.37 3.16 -5.08
CA HIS A 12 -13.67 1.97 -5.53
C HIS A 12 -13.09 2.15 -6.94
N ILE A 13 -13.88 2.63 -7.90
CA ILE A 13 -13.41 2.88 -9.28
C ILE A 13 -12.27 3.90 -9.28
N GLN A 14 -12.44 5.02 -8.56
CA GLN A 14 -11.39 6.05 -8.46
C GLN A 14 -10.09 5.47 -7.87
N TYR A 15 -10.20 4.63 -6.85
CA TYR A 15 -9.06 3.96 -6.25
C TYR A 15 -8.38 2.97 -7.22
N THR A 16 -9.14 2.20 -7.98
CA THR A 16 -8.60 1.31 -9.02
C THR A 16 -7.87 2.09 -10.11
N VAL A 17 -8.43 3.21 -10.58
CA VAL A 17 -7.77 4.10 -11.55
C VAL A 17 -6.46 4.66 -10.98
N PHE A 18 -6.46 5.08 -9.72
CA PHE A 18 -5.26 5.51 -9.01
C PHE A 18 -4.17 4.42 -9.00
N LEU A 19 -4.51 3.15 -8.70
CA LEU A 19 -3.55 2.05 -8.71
C LEU A 19 -2.92 1.83 -10.09
N PHE A 20 -3.73 1.85 -11.15
CA PHE A 20 -3.22 1.70 -12.51
C PHE A 20 -2.34 2.88 -12.93
N LEU A 21 -2.71 4.11 -12.58
CA LEU A 21 -1.88 5.29 -12.84
C LEU A 21 -0.57 5.24 -12.05
N PHE A 22 -0.61 4.84 -10.78
CA PHE A 22 0.60 4.72 -9.97
C PHE A 22 1.53 3.63 -10.52
N SER A 23 0.98 2.49 -10.92
CA SER A 23 1.73 1.44 -11.62
C SER A 23 2.33 1.94 -12.93
N TYR A 24 1.56 2.66 -13.75
CA TYR A 24 2.04 3.25 -15.00
C TYR A 24 3.21 4.21 -14.76
N VAL A 25 3.08 5.11 -13.78
CA VAL A 25 4.13 6.09 -13.44
C VAL A 25 5.42 5.38 -13.01
N LEU A 26 5.31 4.34 -12.19
CA LEU A 26 6.49 3.61 -11.68
C LEU A 26 7.17 2.73 -12.75
N LEU A 27 6.39 2.19 -13.69
CA LEU A 27 6.90 1.30 -14.73
C LEU A 27 7.46 2.06 -15.95
N PHE A 28 6.74 3.08 -16.42
CA PHE A 28 7.01 3.74 -17.70
C PHE A 28 7.49 5.18 -17.60
N SER A 29 7.13 5.91 -16.53
CA SER A 29 7.44 7.33 -16.40
C SER A 29 8.45 7.64 -15.29
N PHE A 30 9.07 6.61 -14.71
CA PHE A 30 10.06 6.78 -13.65
C PHE A 30 11.44 7.01 -14.28
N GLU A 31 11.70 8.26 -14.66
CA GLU A 31 12.97 8.71 -15.22
C GLU A 31 13.71 9.63 -14.22
N PRO A 32 15.07 9.56 -14.14
CA PRO A 32 15.85 10.43 -13.26
C PRO A 32 15.63 11.90 -13.60
N ILE A 33 15.49 12.71 -12.55
CA ILE A 33 15.37 14.16 -12.66
C ILE A 33 16.78 14.70 -12.94
N TYR A 34 17.06 15.02 -14.21
CA TYR A 34 18.26 15.77 -14.60
C TYR A 34 17.96 17.27 -14.64
N ASP A 35 18.91 18.09 -14.19
CA ASP A 35 18.79 19.56 -14.05
C ASP A 35 18.30 20.28 -15.31
N ASP A 36 18.49 19.71 -16.50
CA ASP A 36 18.20 20.38 -17.78
C ASP A 36 16.84 19.99 -18.40
N LYS A 37 16.15 18.96 -17.87
CA LYS A 37 14.80 18.55 -18.32
C LYS A 37 13.97 18.01 -17.15
N SER A 38 13.38 18.92 -16.38
CA SER A 38 12.35 18.60 -15.38
C SER A 38 10.99 18.28 -16.03
N SER A 39 10.92 17.23 -16.85
CA SER A 39 9.64 16.76 -17.39
C SER A 39 8.94 15.85 -16.38
N ILE A 40 8.46 16.43 -15.27
CA ILE A 40 7.56 15.70 -14.36
C ILE A 40 6.31 15.34 -15.15
N HIS A 41 6.07 14.05 -15.35
CA HIS A 41 4.92 13.60 -16.12
C HIS A 41 3.62 14.00 -15.38
N PRO A 42 2.58 14.50 -16.06
CA PRO A 42 1.33 14.94 -15.40
C PRO A 42 0.67 13.82 -14.58
N ALA A 43 0.86 12.57 -14.99
CA ALA A 43 0.40 11.40 -14.25
C ALA A 43 1.04 11.28 -12.85
N GLU A 44 2.31 11.67 -12.69
CA GLU A 44 2.98 11.64 -11.40
C GLU A 44 2.39 12.68 -10.45
N ILE A 45 2.14 13.90 -10.95
CA ILE A 45 1.47 14.96 -10.18
C ILE A 45 0.10 14.47 -9.72
N TYR A 46 -0.67 13.82 -10.60
CA TYR A 46 -1.96 13.25 -10.25
C TYR A 46 -1.86 12.20 -9.14
N VAL A 47 -0.87 11.30 -9.20
CA VAL A 47 -0.63 10.29 -8.16
C VAL A 47 -0.30 10.96 -6.82
N ILE A 48 0.59 11.95 -6.81
CA ILE A 48 0.95 12.69 -5.59
C ILE A 48 -0.27 13.37 -4.98
N LEU A 49 -1.07 14.07 -5.79
CA LEU A 49 -2.30 14.73 -5.34
C LEU A 49 -3.35 13.73 -4.85
N SER A 50 -3.43 12.56 -5.47
CA SER A 50 -4.36 11.50 -5.05
C SER A 50 -3.98 10.94 -3.69
N VAL A 51 -2.69 10.66 -3.45
CA VAL A 51 -2.21 10.16 -2.16
C VAL A 51 -2.39 11.21 -1.06
N THR A 52 -2.06 12.48 -1.33
CA THR A 52 -2.27 13.56 -0.35
C THR A 52 -3.74 13.76 -0.02
N CYS A 53 -4.63 13.68 -1.01
CA CYS A 53 -6.07 13.73 -0.79
C CYS A 53 -6.57 12.57 0.08
N MET A 54 -6.12 11.33 -0.19
CA MET A 54 -6.46 10.17 0.64
C MET A 54 -5.93 10.29 2.07
N LEU A 55 -4.73 10.85 2.26
CA LEU A 55 -4.17 11.12 3.58
C LEU A 55 -5.05 12.10 4.37
N ILE A 56 -5.47 13.20 3.73
CA ILE A 56 -6.34 14.20 4.35
C ILE A 56 -7.67 13.56 4.80
N GLU A 57 -8.26 12.69 3.98
CA GLU A 57 -9.49 12.00 4.35
C GLU A 57 -9.28 11.05 5.53
N GLU A 58 -8.17 10.31 5.59
CA GLU A 58 -7.86 9.47 6.75
C GLU A 58 -7.62 10.29 8.03
N ILE A 59 -6.97 11.45 7.91
CA ILE A 59 -6.83 12.39 9.04
C ILE A 59 -8.21 12.89 9.50
N ARG A 60 -9.10 13.24 8.58
CA ARG A 60 -10.48 13.66 8.89
C ARG A 60 -11.25 12.56 9.62
N ILE A 61 -11.13 11.32 9.16
CA ILE A 61 -11.77 10.14 9.79
C ILE A 61 -11.21 9.91 11.20
N PHE A 62 -9.91 10.08 11.38
CA PHE A 62 -9.25 9.97 12.68
C PHE A 62 -9.77 11.02 13.68
N PHE A 63 -9.95 12.28 13.24
CA PHE A 63 -10.51 13.31 14.10
C PHE A 63 -11.99 13.06 14.46
N SER A 64 -12.76 12.49 13.54
CA SER A 64 -14.19 12.20 13.69
C SER A 64 -14.50 11.00 14.59
N GLN A 65 -13.49 10.34 15.19
CA GLN A 65 -13.70 9.25 16.15
C GLN A 65 -14.31 9.74 17.47
N ASP A 66 -15.30 9.03 17.99
CA ASP A 66 -16.15 9.41 19.14
C ASP A 66 -15.46 9.39 20.52
N SER A 67 -14.16 9.12 20.63
CA SER A 67 -13.49 9.02 21.94
C SER A 67 -12.90 10.36 22.42
N LEU A 68 -13.14 10.73 23.69
CA LEU A 68 -12.68 12.00 24.27
C LEU A 68 -11.16 12.09 24.53
N SER A 69 -10.44 10.95 24.62
CA SER A 69 -8.99 10.90 24.84
C SER A 69 -8.22 10.61 23.56
N LEU A 70 -7.18 11.41 23.25
CA LEU A 70 -6.31 11.23 22.08
C LEU A 70 -5.60 9.88 22.08
N MET A 71 -5.20 9.38 23.26
CA MET A 71 -4.51 8.10 23.39
C MET A 71 -5.48 6.92 23.15
N GLY A 72 -6.75 7.08 23.56
CA GLY A 72 -7.83 6.15 23.23
C GLY A 72 -8.18 6.14 21.74
N LYS A 73 -8.19 7.32 21.09
CA LYS A 73 -8.37 7.44 19.63
C LYS A 73 -7.30 6.66 18.88
N CYS A 74 -6.02 6.87 19.23
CA CYS A 74 -4.92 6.14 18.61
C CYS A 74 -5.04 4.63 18.84
N TYR A 75 -5.21 4.18 20.08
CA TYR A 75 -5.26 2.74 20.35
C TYR A 75 -6.37 2.03 19.57
N ASN A 76 -7.57 2.60 19.54
CA ASN A 76 -8.70 2.03 18.80
C ASN A 76 -8.49 2.09 17.27
N TYR A 77 -7.93 3.19 16.76
CA TYR A 77 -7.69 3.37 15.34
C TYR A 77 -6.62 2.41 14.79
N PHE A 78 -5.55 2.19 15.55
CA PHE A 78 -4.44 1.31 15.18
C PHE A 78 -4.69 -0.17 15.51
N GLY A 79 -5.82 -0.52 16.14
CA GLY A 79 -6.14 -1.92 16.48
C GLY A 79 -6.36 -2.82 15.25
N TYR A 80 -6.66 -2.23 14.10
CA TYR A 80 -6.90 -2.97 12.86
C TYR A 80 -5.64 -3.05 12.00
N PHE A 81 -5.21 -4.27 11.66
CA PHE A 81 -4.03 -4.53 10.83
C PHE A 81 -4.01 -3.73 9.52
N PHE A 82 -5.15 -3.64 8.82
CA PHE A 82 -5.25 -2.86 7.58
C PHE A 82 -5.08 -1.35 7.79
N LYS A 83 -5.42 -0.81 8.97
CA LYS A 83 -5.20 0.61 9.31
C LYS A 83 -3.72 0.88 9.60
N GLN A 84 -3.03 -0.06 10.24
CA GLN A 84 -1.58 0.01 10.40
C GLN A 84 -0.87 -0.02 9.04
N LEU A 85 -1.25 -0.95 8.15
CA LEU A 85 -0.71 -1.02 6.79
C LEU A 85 -0.95 0.28 6.00
N CYS A 86 -2.12 0.90 6.16
CA CYS A 86 -2.46 2.17 5.52
C CYS A 86 -1.47 3.28 5.91
N LEU A 87 -1.17 3.41 7.20
CA LEU A 87 -0.22 4.40 7.69
C LEU A 87 1.22 4.13 7.25
N ILE A 88 1.63 2.86 7.24
CA ILE A 88 2.94 2.48 6.70
C ILE A 88 3.05 2.87 5.23
N SER A 89 1.98 2.65 4.44
CA SER A 89 1.95 3.04 3.02
C SER A 89 2.15 4.55 2.85
N PHE A 90 1.37 5.38 3.56
CA PHE A 90 1.55 6.83 3.47
C PHE A 90 2.97 7.28 3.83
N ILE A 91 3.54 6.76 4.92
CA ILE A 91 4.91 7.10 5.33
C ILE A 91 5.92 6.69 4.25
N LEU A 92 5.79 5.48 3.72
CA LEU A 92 6.69 4.94 2.69
C LEU A 92 6.62 5.76 1.40
N PHE A 93 5.41 6.18 1.00
CA PHE A 93 5.20 7.04 -0.17
C PHE A 93 5.95 8.37 -0.04
N TYR A 94 5.81 9.08 1.08
CA TYR A 94 6.51 10.35 1.28
C TYR A 94 8.03 10.19 1.38
N ILE A 95 8.52 9.10 2.00
CA ILE A 95 9.95 8.79 2.02
C ILE A 95 10.46 8.57 0.60
N GLY A 96 9.77 7.76 -0.20
CA GLY A 96 10.11 7.51 -1.61
C GLY A 96 10.11 8.79 -2.44
N LEU A 97 9.13 9.67 -2.20
CA LEU A 97 9.02 10.98 -2.85
C LEU A 97 10.17 11.91 -2.46
N ILE A 98 10.53 12.00 -1.18
CA ILE A 98 11.67 12.79 -0.71
C ILE A 98 12.98 12.27 -1.32
N LEU A 99 13.18 10.95 -1.35
CA LEU A 99 14.34 10.33 -1.99
C LEU A 99 14.41 10.65 -3.48
N ARG A 100 13.26 10.69 -4.16
CA ARG A 100 13.18 11.09 -5.57
C ARG A 100 13.62 12.53 -5.80
N PHE A 101 13.12 13.48 -5.01
CA PHE A 101 13.52 14.90 -5.14
C PHE A 101 14.96 15.17 -4.69
N LYS A 102 15.51 14.35 -3.78
CA LYS A 102 16.92 14.43 -3.39
C LYS A 102 17.88 13.74 -4.35
N ALA A 103 17.38 12.98 -5.32
CA ALA A 103 18.19 12.33 -6.34
C ALA A 103 18.65 13.35 -7.40
N ASN A 104 19.44 14.36 -6.99
CA ASN A 104 20.09 15.34 -7.87
C ASN A 104 21.24 14.67 -8.64
N GLY A 105 20.92 13.73 -9.53
CA GLY A 105 21.89 13.05 -10.41
C GLY A 105 22.65 11.85 -9.83
N TYR A 106 22.39 11.46 -8.57
CA TYR A 106 22.98 10.24 -7.99
C TYR A 106 22.16 8.99 -8.37
N SER A 107 22.79 8.02 -9.03
CA SER A 107 22.15 6.77 -9.48
C SER A 107 21.62 5.90 -8.34
N GLU A 108 22.34 5.86 -7.22
CA GLU A 108 22.02 5.02 -6.06
C GLU A 108 20.73 5.50 -5.34
N THR A 109 20.58 6.80 -5.15
CA THR A 109 19.40 7.37 -4.46
C THR A 109 18.14 7.24 -5.31
N PHE A 110 18.29 7.33 -6.63
CA PHE A 110 17.19 7.08 -7.57
C PHE A 110 16.73 5.63 -7.55
N GLN A 111 17.66 4.66 -7.53
CA GLN A 111 17.32 3.25 -7.39
C GLN A 111 16.62 2.97 -6.06
N ALA A 112 17.12 3.54 -4.96
CA ALA A 112 16.48 3.44 -3.66
C ALA A 112 15.03 3.99 -3.70
N ALA A 113 14.82 5.18 -4.27
CA ALA A 113 13.49 5.77 -4.43
C ALA A 113 12.52 4.84 -5.20
N ARG A 114 13.00 4.22 -6.29
CA ARG A 114 12.21 3.27 -7.08
C ARG A 114 11.81 2.04 -6.26
N VAL A 115 12.73 1.50 -5.45
CA VAL A 115 12.47 0.35 -4.59
C VAL A 115 11.44 0.71 -3.51
N PHE A 116 11.60 1.84 -2.83
CA PHE A 116 10.65 2.29 -1.80
C PHE A 116 9.25 2.52 -2.38
N LEU A 117 9.13 3.20 -3.53
CA LEU A 117 7.84 3.41 -4.20
C LEU A 117 7.26 2.10 -4.77
N GLY A 118 8.11 1.13 -5.13
CA GLY A 118 7.67 -0.20 -5.57
C GLY A 118 7.05 -1.01 -4.42
N TYR A 119 7.67 -1.00 -3.25
CA TYR A 119 7.09 -1.57 -2.04
C TYR A 119 5.80 -0.85 -1.64
N ASP A 120 5.76 0.48 -1.77
CA ASP A 120 4.55 1.26 -1.50
C ASP A 120 3.41 0.85 -2.44
N LEU A 121 3.66 0.74 -3.75
CA LEU A 121 2.67 0.25 -4.72
C LEU A 121 2.13 -1.13 -4.32
N TRP A 122 2.98 -2.04 -3.87
CA TRP A 122 2.54 -3.34 -3.38
C TRP A 122 1.63 -3.23 -2.14
N LEU A 123 1.93 -2.33 -1.19
CA LEU A 123 1.07 -2.09 -0.03
C LEU A 123 -0.30 -1.51 -0.44
N TRP A 124 -0.35 -0.61 -1.43
CA TRP A 124 -1.61 -0.09 -1.97
C TRP A 124 -2.44 -1.18 -2.66
N TRP A 125 -1.81 -2.13 -3.36
CA TRP A 125 -2.49 -3.33 -3.86
C TRP A 125 -3.00 -4.23 -2.73
N MET A 126 -2.21 -4.45 -1.69
CA MET A 126 -2.67 -5.20 -0.51
C MET A 126 -3.87 -4.54 0.16
N ARG A 127 -3.92 -3.20 0.21
CA ARG A 127 -5.07 -2.44 0.70
C ARG A 127 -6.30 -2.60 -0.21
N SER A 128 -6.13 -2.82 -1.52
CA SER A 128 -7.24 -3.03 -2.44
C SER A 128 -8.03 -4.31 -2.14
N LEU A 129 -7.38 -5.32 -1.55
CA LEU A 129 -8.01 -6.57 -1.13
C LEU A 129 -9.16 -6.34 -0.14
N THR A 130 -9.09 -5.29 0.67
CA THR A 130 -10.16 -4.94 1.61
C THR A 130 -11.46 -4.57 0.87
N PHE A 131 -11.39 -3.93 -0.30
CA PHE A 131 -12.59 -3.69 -1.11
C PHE A 131 -13.19 -4.98 -1.67
N ILE A 132 -12.33 -5.93 -2.05
CA ILE A 132 -12.73 -7.24 -2.55
C ILE A 132 -13.44 -8.05 -1.44
N THR A 133 -12.99 -7.94 -0.18
CA THR A 133 -13.65 -8.62 0.95
C THR A 133 -15.09 -8.18 1.18
N VAL A 134 -15.45 -6.95 0.79
CA VAL A 134 -16.82 -6.43 0.93
C VAL A 134 -17.73 -6.91 -0.20
N SER A 135 -17.16 -7.36 -1.32
CA SER A 135 -17.96 -7.84 -2.44
C SER A 135 -18.65 -9.18 -2.09
N PRO A 136 -19.95 -9.34 -2.42
CA PRO A 136 -20.70 -10.54 -2.06
C PRO A 136 -20.19 -11.78 -2.79
N PHE A 137 -19.62 -11.61 -3.98
CA PHE A 137 -19.09 -12.71 -4.78
C PHE A 137 -17.64 -13.05 -4.40
N LEU A 138 -16.71 -12.08 -4.36
CA LEU A 138 -15.28 -12.38 -4.17
C LEU A 138 -14.87 -12.44 -2.68
N GLY A 139 -15.67 -11.90 -1.76
CA GLY A 139 -15.33 -11.89 -0.34
C GLY A 139 -15.14 -13.29 0.26
N PRO A 140 -16.10 -14.21 0.12
CA PRO A 140 -15.97 -15.59 0.61
C PRO A 140 -14.77 -16.34 0.02
N HIS A 141 -14.47 -16.11 -1.27
CA HIS A 141 -13.30 -16.70 -1.92
C HIS A 141 -11.99 -16.22 -1.29
N LEU A 142 -11.84 -14.92 -1.04
CA LEU A 142 -10.64 -14.35 -0.44
C LEU A 142 -10.43 -14.84 1.01
N VAL A 143 -11.50 -14.97 1.79
CA VAL A 143 -11.44 -15.54 3.14
C VAL A 143 -11.02 -17.02 3.10
N SER A 144 -11.51 -17.78 2.12
CA SER A 144 -11.12 -19.18 1.92
C SER A 144 -9.64 -19.30 1.56
N ILE A 145 -9.16 -18.50 0.62
CA ILE A 145 -7.74 -18.42 0.24
C ILE A 145 -6.87 -18.08 1.46
N GLY A 146 -7.30 -17.11 2.27
CA GLY A 146 -6.59 -16.74 3.50
C GLY A 146 -6.46 -17.89 4.50
N LYS A 147 -7.49 -18.73 4.64
CA LYS A 147 -7.43 -19.94 5.49
C LYS A 147 -6.45 -20.97 4.93
N MET A 148 -6.44 -21.17 3.61
CA MET A 148 -5.52 -22.10 2.95
C MET A 148 -4.07 -21.63 3.06
N LEU A 149 -3.81 -20.32 2.93
CA LEU A 149 -2.47 -19.74 3.09
C LEU A 149 -1.91 -19.94 4.49
N LYS A 150 -2.74 -19.85 5.54
CA LYS A 150 -2.31 -20.16 6.91
C LYS A 150 -1.87 -21.62 7.06
N ASN A 151 -2.62 -22.55 6.47
CA ASN A 151 -2.25 -23.97 6.49
C ASN A 151 -0.97 -24.23 5.68
N LEU A 152 -0.83 -23.58 4.52
CA LEU A 152 0.36 -23.68 3.69
C LEU A 152 1.61 -23.15 4.42
N ALA A 153 1.49 -22.02 5.13
CA ALA A 153 2.58 -21.46 5.91
C ALA A 153 3.02 -22.41 7.03
N PHE A 154 2.07 -23.03 7.74
CA PHE A 154 2.38 -24.04 8.75
C PHE A 154 3.14 -25.24 8.14
N PHE A 155 2.67 -25.74 7.00
CA PHE A 155 3.33 -26.83 6.29
C PHE A 155 4.75 -26.46 5.81
N ALA A 156 4.94 -25.24 5.31
CA ALA A 156 6.25 -24.75 4.89
C ALA A 156 7.25 -24.66 6.06
N ILE A 157 6.79 -24.20 7.23
CA ILE A 157 7.61 -24.17 8.45
C ILE A 157 8.00 -25.59 8.86
N PHE A 158 7.06 -26.53 8.82
CA PHE A 158 7.34 -27.94 9.11
C PHE A 158 8.40 -28.53 8.16
N ILE A 159 8.29 -28.27 6.85
CA ILE A 159 9.32 -28.67 5.87
C ILE A 159 10.67 -28.04 6.20
N ALA A 160 10.71 -26.73 6.50
CA ALA A 160 11.95 -26.03 6.80
C ALA A 160 12.68 -26.65 8.00
N VAL A 161 11.94 -27.01 9.06
CA VAL A 161 12.50 -27.69 10.25
C VAL A 161 13.02 -29.09 9.91
N MET A 162 12.29 -29.86 9.10
CA MET A 162 12.75 -31.18 8.67
C MET A 162 14.03 -31.06 7.83
N MET A 163 14.07 -30.11 6.89
CA MET A 163 15.26 -29.87 6.07
C MET A 163 16.50 -29.52 6.89
N THR A 164 16.38 -28.69 7.93
CA THR A 164 17.51 -28.36 8.81
C THR A 164 17.95 -29.56 9.66
N ALA A 165 17.01 -30.39 10.12
CA ALA A 165 17.32 -31.62 10.84
C ALA A 165 18.09 -32.63 9.97
N TYR A 166 17.67 -32.85 8.72
CA TYR A 166 18.37 -33.74 7.79
C TYR A 166 19.71 -33.18 7.32
N GLY A 167 19.80 -31.86 7.11
CA GLY A 167 21.05 -31.20 6.72
C GLY A 167 22.13 -31.22 7.80
N GLY A 168 21.75 -31.21 9.09
CA GLY A 168 22.67 -31.28 10.22
C GLY A 168 23.25 -32.67 10.49
N GLY A 169 22.57 -33.74 10.07
CA GLY A 169 23.01 -35.13 10.23
C GLY A 169 23.88 -35.67 9.09
N SER A 170 24.11 -34.88 8.04
CA SER A 170 24.98 -35.21 6.90
C SER A 170 26.41 -34.65 7.03
N ARG A 171 26.85 -34.36 8.26
CA ARG A 171 28.24 -34.02 8.60
C ARG A 171 28.83 -35.07 9.51
#